data_AF-A0A3Q0CKN5-F1
#
_entry.id   AF-A0A3Q0CKN5-F1
#
_cell.length_a   1.000
_cell.length_b   1.000
_cell.length_c   1.000
_cell.angle_alpha   90.00
_cell.angle_beta   90.00
_cell.angle_gamma   90.00
#
_symmetry.space_group_name_H-M   'P 1'
#
loop_
_entity.id
_entity.type
_entity.pdbx_description
1 polymer ?
#
loop_
_entity_poly.entity_id
_entity_poly.type
_entity_poly.pdbx_seq_one_letter_code
_entity_poly.pdbx_strand_id
1 'polypeptide(L)'
;MWLQILLFLGIVVCSFSAPTRSPALVTRPWKHVDAIKEALRNLNNTPVMENEDIEVEIVSKEFSIKSPTCVQTRLKVYENGLRGNFTILKGSLNMMASHYQKNCPSTPEDDCETQVTTFEDFIHNLKDFLFDIPFDCWEPIQK
;
A
#
# COMPACT_ATOMS: atom_id res chain seq x y z
N MET A 1 10.94 -59.55 -61.68
CA MET A 1 11.40 -59.41 -60.28
C MET A 1 11.80 -57.97 -60.06
N TRP A 2 10.97 -57.19 -59.36
CA TRP A 2 11.27 -55.81 -58.97
C TRP A 2 11.00 -55.71 -57.47
N LEU A 3 12.06 -55.44 -56.71
CA LEU A 3 12.06 -55.29 -55.26
C LEU A 3 12.25 -53.80 -54.99
N GLN A 4 11.25 -53.10 -54.43
CA GLN A 4 11.51 -51.91 -53.62
C GLN A 4 10.45 -51.81 -52.52
N ILE A 5 10.93 -52.01 -51.28
CA ILE A 5 10.26 -51.75 -50.02
C ILE A 5 10.41 -50.25 -49.74
N LEU A 6 9.31 -49.54 -49.51
CA LEU A 6 9.30 -48.19 -48.94
C LEU A 6 8.18 -48.16 -47.90
N LEU A 7 8.51 -48.50 -46.64
CA LEU A 7 8.86 -47.59 -45.54
C LEU A 7 7.71 -46.65 -45.14
N PHE A 8 7.14 -47.00 -43.98
CA PHE A 8 6.19 -46.25 -43.17
C PHE A 8 6.64 -44.81 -42.95
N LEU A 9 5.78 -43.84 -43.26
CA LEU A 9 5.83 -42.50 -42.71
C LEU A 9 4.50 -42.23 -41.99
N GLY A 10 4.40 -42.76 -40.77
CA GLY A 10 3.43 -42.29 -39.80
C GLY A 10 3.86 -40.89 -39.36
N ILE A 11 3.22 -39.86 -39.92
CA ILE A 11 3.40 -38.49 -39.44
C ILE A 11 2.63 -38.39 -38.13
N VAL A 12 3.33 -38.63 -37.02
CA VAL A 12 2.86 -38.24 -35.70
C VAL A 12 2.90 -36.72 -35.66
N VAL A 13 1.75 -36.09 -35.88
CA VAL A 13 1.58 -34.66 -35.64
C VAL A 13 1.62 -34.49 -34.12
N CYS A 14 2.82 -34.28 -33.57
CA CYS A 14 2.96 -33.78 -32.21
C CYS A 14 2.34 -32.38 -32.19
N SER A 15 1.10 -32.31 -31.70
CA SER A 15 0.48 -31.05 -31.32
C SER A 15 1.43 -30.34 -30.36
N PHE A 16 2.09 -29.29 -30.83
CA PHE A 16 2.71 -28.32 -29.94
C PHE A 16 1.57 -27.66 -29.18
N SER A 17 1.16 -28.28 -28.07
CA SER A 17 0.45 -27.59 -27.02
C SER A 17 1.39 -26.47 -26.58
N ALA A 18 1.18 -25.27 -27.12
CA ALA A 18 1.78 -24.07 -26.58
C ALA A 18 1.54 -24.13 -25.06
N PRO A 19 2.56 -23.90 -24.22
CA PRO A 19 2.32 -23.81 -22.80
C PRO A 19 1.36 -22.63 -22.63
N THR A 20 0.09 -22.92 -22.38
CA THR A 20 -0.83 -22.02 -21.72
C THR A 20 -0.30 -21.87 -20.30
N ARG A 21 0.81 -21.14 -20.16
CA ARG A 21 0.98 -20.31 -18.98
C ARG A 21 -0.23 -19.38 -19.05
N SER A 22 -1.28 -19.73 -18.33
CA SER A 22 -2.30 -18.76 -17.95
C SER A 22 -1.52 -17.49 -17.59
N PRO A 23 -1.85 -16.32 -18.19
CA PRO A 23 -1.25 -15.08 -17.71
C PRO A 23 -1.43 -15.12 -16.21
N ALA A 24 -0.32 -15.06 -15.47
CA ALA A 24 -0.35 -15.08 -14.02
C ALA A 24 -1.50 -14.15 -13.63
N LEU A 25 -2.53 -14.68 -12.95
CA LEU A 25 -3.65 -13.88 -12.49
C LEU A 25 -3.01 -12.61 -11.94
N VAL A 26 -3.26 -11.47 -12.57
CA VAL A 26 -2.76 -10.17 -12.12
C VAL A 26 -3.59 -9.81 -10.90
N THR A 27 -3.58 -10.66 -9.89
CA THR A 27 -4.04 -10.35 -8.55
C THR A 27 -2.93 -9.50 -7.97
N ARG A 28 -2.89 -8.21 -8.38
CA ARG A 28 -2.16 -7.20 -7.62
C ARG A 28 -2.62 -7.39 -6.18
N PRO A 29 -1.74 -7.72 -5.22
CA PRO A 29 -2.20 -7.98 -3.86
C PRO A 29 -2.76 -6.67 -3.28
N TRP A 30 -4.09 -6.53 -3.29
CA TRP A 30 -4.84 -5.37 -2.78
C TRP A 30 -4.82 -5.28 -1.25
N LYS A 31 -3.83 -5.92 -0.60
CA LYS A 31 -3.73 -6.01 0.85
C LYS A 31 -3.61 -4.62 1.51
N HIS A 32 -3.01 -3.65 0.83
CA HIS A 32 -2.95 -2.27 1.33
C HIS A 32 -4.32 -1.59 1.31
N VAL A 33 -5.19 -1.89 0.35
CA VAL A 33 -6.57 -1.38 0.32
C VAL A 33 -7.37 -1.95 1.48
N ASP A 34 -7.23 -3.24 1.74
CA ASP A 34 -7.86 -3.87 2.90
C ASP A 34 -7.32 -3.27 4.21
N ALA A 35 -6.01 -3.03 4.30
CA ALA A 35 -5.38 -2.38 5.45
C ALA A 35 -5.91 -0.96 5.68
N ILE A 36 -6.09 -0.15 4.63
CA ILE A 36 -6.66 1.21 4.73
C ILE A 36 -8.11 1.13 5.23
N LYS A 37 -8.93 0.27 4.64
CA LYS A 37 -10.34 0.09 5.02
C LYS A 37 -10.48 -0.39 6.46
N GLU A 38 -9.66 -1.35 6.86
CA GLU A 38 -9.62 -1.86 8.23
C GLU A 38 -9.18 -0.77 9.21
N ALA A 39 -8.16 0.02 8.86
CA ALA A 39 -7.70 1.11 9.70
C ALA A 39 -8.78 2.19 9.89
N LEU A 40 -9.42 2.64 8.80
CA LEU A 40 -10.55 3.58 8.86
C LEU A 40 -11.72 3.03 9.69
N ARG A 41 -12.06 1.75 9.53
CA ARG A 41 -13.11 1.11 10.32
C ARG A 41 -12.78 1.13 11.81
N ASN A 42 -11.54 0.79 12.17
CA ASN A 42 -11.11 0.79 13.57
C ASN A 42 -11.10 2.21 14.16
N LEU A 43 -10.63 3.21 13.41
CA LEU A 43 -10.64 4.62 13.84
C LEU A 43 -12.07 5.14 14.09
N ASN A 44 -13.02 4.77 13.23
CA ASN A 44 -14.42 5.20 13.39
C ASN A 44 -15.15 4.53 14.56
N ASN A 45 -14.74 3.33 14.95
CA ASN A 45 -15.43 2.53 15.98
C ASN A 45 -14.77 2.61 17.36
N THR A 46 -13.57 3.18 17.44
CA THR A 46 -12.81 3.28 18.70
C THR A 46 -12.95 4.70 19.23
N PRO A 47 -13.59 4.91 20.39
CA PRO A 47 -13.66 6.25 20.98
C PRO A 47 -12.27 6.70 21.41
N VAL A 48 -11.94 7.97 21.16
CA VAL A 48 -10.78 8.62 21.76
C VAL A 48 -11.11 8.83 23.24
N MET A 49 -10.27 8.33 24.15
CA MET A 49 -10.48 8.52 25.58
C MET A 49 -10.05 9.94 25.97
N GLU A 50 -10.93 10.68 26.65
CA GLU A 50 -10.77 12.10 27.02
C GLU A 50 -9.62 12.42 28.01
N ASN A 51 -8.82 11.45 28.43
CA ASN A 51 -7.85 11.60 29.53
C ASN A 51 -6.38 11.72 29.09
N GLU A 52 -6.12 12.14 27.86
CA GLU A 52 -4.77 12.15 27.33
C GLU A 52 -4.33 13.57 26.95
N ASP A 53 -3.76 14.30 27.94
CA ASP A 53 -2.75 15.36 27.75
C ASP A 53 -1.46 14.78 27.10
N ILE A 54 -1.62 13.82 26.20
CA ILE A 54 -0.54 13.12 25.53
C ILE A 54 -0.27 13.87 24.25
N GLU A 55 0.86 14.55 24.29
CA GLU A 55 1.48 15.16 23.14
C GLU A 55 2.08 14.08 22.22
N VAL A 56 1.70 14.13 20.95
CA VAL A 56 2.21 13.25 19.90
C VAL A 56 2.59 14.07 18.68
N GLU A 57 3.54 13.55 17.89
CA GLU A 57 3.98 14.21 16.68
C GLU A 57 3.10 13.85 15.48
N ILE A 58 2.93 14.81 14.57
CA ILE A 58 2.41 14.63 13.21
C ILE A 58 3.30 15.39 12.22
N VAL A 59 3.23 15.06 10.93
CA VAL A 59 3.84 15.90 9.88
C VAL A 59 3.00 17.17 9.72
N SER A 60 3.63 18.34 9.87
CA SER A 60 2.94 19.65 9.94
C SER A 60 2.20 20.00 8.66
N LYS A 61 2.83 19.73 7.51
CA LYS A 61 2.21 19.96 6.20
C LYS A 61 1.11 18.94 5.96
N GLU A 62 -0.05 19.38 5.47
CA GLU A 62 -1.15 18.48 5.09
C GLU A 62 -0.78 17.60 3.89
N PHE A 63 -1.34 16.39 3.82
CA PHE A 63 -1.12 15.51 2.67
C PHE A 63 -1.89 16.02 1.45
N SER A 64 -1.30 15.91 0.27
CA SER A 64 -1.97 16.24 -0.98
C SER A 64 -1.61 15.25 -2.07
N ILE A 65 -2.61 14.57 -2.65
CA ILE A 65 -2.39 13.64 -3.76
C ILE A 65 -1.83 14.33 -5.02
N LYS A 66 -2.07 15.64 -5.19
CA LYS A 66 -1.54 16.42 -6.32
C LYS A 66 -0.04 16.69 -6.19
N SER A 67 0.48 16.66 -4.96
CA SER A 67 1.89 16.93 -4.65
C SER A 67 2.32 16.11 -3.41
N PRO A 68 2.37 14.77 -3.53
CA PRO A 68 2.56 13.90 -2.38
C PRO A 68 3.97 14.04 -1.84
N THR A 69 4.09 14.38 -0.57
CA THR A 69 5.37 14.57 0.13
C THR A 69 5.31 13.87 1.48
N CYS A 70 6.47 13.47 1.98
CA CYS A 70 6.62 12.93 3.33
C CYS A 70 5.77 11.69 3.62
N VAL A 71 5.45 10.85 2.63
CA VAL A 71 4.52 9.73 2.83
C VAL A 71 5.13 8.70 3.78
N GLN A 72 6.41 8.39 3.63
CA GLN A 72 7.08 7.42 4.51
C GLN A 72 7.28 8.00 5.90
N THR A 73 7.71 9.28 5.99
CA THR A 73 7.85 9.97 7.28
C THR A 73 6.52 10.06 8.02
N ARG A 74 5.43 10.43 7.33
CA ARG A 74 4.09 10.54 7.91
C ARG A 74 3.58 9.20 8.43
N LEU A 75 3.68 8.12 7.65
CA LEU A 75 3.28 6.79 8.08
C LEU A 75 4.06 6.32 9.33
N LYS A 76 5.35 6.63 9.40
CA LYS A 76 6.20 6.32 10.55
C LYS A 76 5.83 7.13 11.79
N VAL A 77 5.55 8.42 11.61
CA VAL A 77 5.11 9.31 12.70
C VAL A 77 3.77 8.82 13.27
N TYR A 78 2.81 8.46 12.41
CA TYR A 78 1.57 7.83 12.87
C TYR A 78 1.81 6.53 13.62
N GLU A 79 2.66 5.63 13.09
CA GLU A 79 2.99 4.37 13.77
C GLU A 79 3.52 4.60 15.19
N ASN A 80 4.41 5.58 15.36
CA ASN A 80 4.99 5.95 16.65
C ASN A 80 4.00 6.64 17.58
N GLY A 81 3.03 7.37 17.03
CA GLY A 81 2.01 8.11 17.78
C GLY A 81 0.87 7.25 18.31
N LEU A 82 0.68 6.02 17.82
CA LEU A 82 -0.39 5.14 18.28
C LEU A 82 -0.30 4.86 19.80
N ARG A 83 -1.43 4.96 20.49
CA ARG A 83 -1.59 4.66 21.92
C ARG A 83 -2.82 3.78 22.17
N GLY A 84 -2.84 3.12 23.34
CA GLY A 84 -3.98 2.33 23.80
C GLY A 84 -4.56 1.39 22.74
N ASN A 85 -5.87 1.50 22.53
CA ASN A 85 -6.63 0.68 21.58
C ASN A 85 -6.24 0.91 20.11
N PHE A 86 -5.63 2.05 19.79
CA PHE A 86 -5.20 2.36 18.42
C PHE A 86 -3.90 1.65 18.01
N THR A 87 -3.16 1.04 18.95
CA THR A 87 -1.96 0.24 18.65
C THR A 87 -2.23 -0.92 17.69
N ILE A 88 -3.48 -1.37 17.58
CA ILE A 88 -3.92 -2.36 16.58
C ILE A 88 -3.64 -1.93 15.14
N LEU A 89 -3.58 -0.61 14.88
CA LEU A 89 -3.36 -0.04 13.54
C LEU A 89 -1.93 -0.21 13.04
N LYS A 90 -0.99 -0.58 13.91
CA LYS A 90 0.45 -0.72 13.57
C LYS A 90 0.68 -1.65 12.38
N GLY A 91 -0.06 -2.76 12.31
CA GLY A 91 0.04 -3.69 11.19
C GLY A 91 -0.40 -3.07 9.86
N SER A 92 -1.52 -2.36 9.86
CA SER A 92 -2.07 -1.68 8.68
C SER A 92 -1.14 -0.58 8.17
N LEU A 93 -0.62 0.28 9.07
CA LEU A 93 0.31 1.35 8.70
C LEU A 93 1.61 0.80 8.08
N ASN A 94 2.18 -0.26 8.66
CA ASN A 94 3.37 -0.91 8.12
C ASN A 94 3.13 -1.55 6.74
N MET A 95 1.95 -2.15 6.55
CA MET A 95 1.56 -2.72 5.26
C MET A 95 1.41 -1.64 4.18
N MET A 96 0.83 -0.49 4.54
CA MET A 96 0.74 0.67 3.66
C MET A 96 2.13 1.21 3.33
N ALA A 97 2.98 1.46 4.33
CA ALA A 97 4.34 1.97 4.13
C ALA A 97 5.13 1.11 3.15
N SER A 98 5.12 -0.21 3.39
CA SER A 98 5.75 -1.21 2.51
C SER A 98 5.17 -1.19 1.09
N HIS A 99 3.85 -1.05 0.96
CA HIS A 99 3.18 -1.01 -0.35
C HIS A 99 3.62 0.22 -1.15
N TYR A 100 3.49 1.42 -0.59
CA TYR A 100 3.80 2.66 -1.30
C TYR A 100 5.29 2.76 -1.60
N GLN A 101 6.17 2.32 -0.68
CA GLN A 101 7.61 2.32 -0.91
C GLN A 101 8.01 1.40 -2.07
N LYS A 102 7.38 0.23 -2.18
CA LYS A 102 7.75 -0.77 -3.17
C LYS A 102 7.11 -0.55 -4.54
N ASN A 103 5.87 -0.07 -4.57
CA ASN A 103 5.04 -0.12 -5.77
C ASN A 103 4.75 1.26 -6.38
N CYS A 104 5.02 2.36 -5.68
CA CYS A 104 4.69 3.71 -6.13
C CYS A 104 5.94 4.58 -6.33
N PRO A 105 5.85 5.67 -7.11
CA PRO A 105 6.95 6.63 -7.25
C PRO A 105 7.34 7.21 -5.89
N SER A 106 8.65 7.36 -5.65
CA SER A 106 9.14 7.93 -4.39
C SER A 106 8.66 9.36 -4.19
N THR A 107 8.27 9.69 -2.96
CA THR A 107 7.98 11.06 -2.53
C THR A 107 9.24 11.75 -2.01
N PRO A 108 9.36 13.08 -2.14
CA PRO A 108 10.34 13.84 -1.40
C PRO A 108 10.16 13.64 0.11
N GLU A 109 11.25 13.38 0.83
CA GLU A 109 11.29 13.18 2.28
C GLU A 109 12.26 14.15 2.98
N ASP A 110 12.86 15.10 2.24
CA ASP A 110 13.93 15.97 2.74
C ASP A 110 13.41 17.15 3.59
N ASP A 111 12.13 17.52 3.43
CA ASP A 111 11.48 18.66 4.07
C ASP A 111 10.16 18.23 4.73
N CYS A 112 10.30 17.46 5.81
CA CYS A 112 9.19 16.88 6.57
C CYS A 112 9.15 17.43 7.98
N GLU A 113 8.87 18.73 8.12
CA GLU A 113 8.66 19.36 9.42
C GLU A 113 7.55 18.62 10.19
N THR A 114 7.83 18.32 11.45
CA THR A 114 6.87 17.74 12.38
C THR A 114 6.44 18.78 13.40
N GLN A 115 5.23 18.61 13.91
CA GLN A 115 4.69 19.41 15.00
C GLN A 115 4.07 18.50 16.05
N VAL A 116 4.11 18.97 17.29
CA VAL A 116 3.43 18.33 18.41
C VAL A 116 1.97 18.74 18.41
N THR A 117 1.09 17.79 18.66
CA THR A 117 -0.37 17.98 18.68
C THR A 117 -1.01 17.17 19.81
N THR A 118 -2.28 17.46 20.10
CA THR A 118 -3.09 16.64 21.01
C THR A 118 -3.37 15.26 20.40
N PHE A 119 -3.61 14.25 21.25
CA PHE A 119 -3.95 12.92 20.74
C PHE A 119 -5.28 12.89 19.96
N GLU A 120 -6.25 13.74 20.32
CA GLU A 120 -7.49 13.88 19.56
C GLU A 120 -7.23 14.39 18.14
N ASP A 121 -6.45 15.46 18.00
CA ASP A 121 -6.07 16.03 16.71
C ASP A 121 -5.21 15.04 15.89
N PHE A 122 -4.38 14.24 16.54
CA PHE A 122 -3.64 13.16 15.89
C PHE A 122 -4.57 12.12 15.27
N ILE A 123 -5.62 11.70 15.98
CA ILE A 123 -6.60 10.73 15.47
C ILE A 123 -7.38 11.31 14.28
N HIS A 124 -7.80 12.58 14.36
CA HIS A 124 -8.42 13.28 13.23
C HIS A 124 -7.48 13.35 12.02
N ASN A 125 -6.24 13.79 12.24
CA ASN A 125 -5.24 13.93 11.18
C ASN A 125 -4.91 12.59 10.50
N LEU A 126 -4.79 11.50 11.27
CA LEU A 126 -4.60 10.16 10.72
C LEU A 126 -5.81 9.72 9.89
N LYS A 127 -7.03 9.99 10.36
CA LYS A 127 -8.26 9.63 9.63
C LYS A 127 -8.37 10.36 8.30
N ASP A 128 -8.07 11.66 8.27
CA ASP A 128 -8.10 12.47 7.05
C ASP A 128 -7.04 11.97 6.05
N PHE A 129 -5.82 11.71 6.52
CA PHE A 129 -4.79 11.11 5.68
C PHE A 129 -5.21 9.76 5.07
N LEU A 130 -5.81 8.86 5.86
CA LEU A 130 -6.28 7.56 5.38
C LEU A 130 -7.44 7.68 4.39
N PHE A 131 -8.22 8.77 4.47
CA PHE A 131 -9.28 9.08 3.52
C PHE A 131 -8.72 9.59 2.19
N ASP A 132 -7.69 10.43 2.24
CA ASP A 132 -7.11 11.09 1.06
C ASP A 132 -6.07 10.25 0.32
N ILE A 133 -5.39 9.31 1.00
CA ILE A 133 -4.35 8.52 0.37
C ILE A 133 -4.95 7.56 -0.68
N PRO A 134 -4.47 7.59 -1.95
CA PRO A 134 -5.08 6.80 -3.00
C PRO A 134 -4.78 5.32 -2.88
N PHE A 135 -5.71 4.48 -3.33
CA PHE A 135 -5.48 3.05 -3.50
C PHE A 135 -4.51 2.73 -4.64
N ASP A 136 -4.44 3.59 -5.65
CA ASP A 136 -3.45 3.51 -6.71
C ASP A 136 -2.27 4.45 -6.46
N CYS A 137 -1.20 4.29 -7.21
CA CYS A 137 -0.03 5.15 -7.09
C CYS A 137 -0.29 6.53 -7.71
N TRP A 138 0.34 7.55 -7.14
CA TRP A 138 0.40 8.88 -7.73
C TRP A 138 1.34 8.92 -8.94
N GLU A 139 1.23 9.99 -9.72
CA GLU A 139 2.16 10.27 -10.81
C GLU A 139 3.55 10.66 -10.27
N PRO A 140 4.64 10.34 -11.00
CA PRO A 140 5.97 10.78 -10.61
C PRO A 140 6.04 12.32 -10.53
N ILE A 141 6.53 12.84 -9.41
CA ILE A 141 6.78 14.28 -9.26
C ILE A 141 7.97 14.63 -10.15
N GLN A 142 7.78 15.52 -11.13
CA GLN A 142 8.87 16.03 -11.95
C GLN A 142 9.81 16.86 -11.05
N LYS A 143 11.10 16.53 -11.10
CA LYS A 143 12.16 17.25 -10.38
C LYS A 143 12.52 18.55 -11.07
#